data_AF-A0A380ZC45-F1
#
_entry.id   AF-A0A380ZC45-F1
#
_cell.length_a   1.000
_cell.length_b   1.000
_cell.length_c   1.000
_cell.angle_alpha   90.00
_cell.angle_beta   90.00
_cell.angle_gamma   90.00
#
_symmetry.space_group_name_H-M   'P 1'
#
loop_
_entity.id
_entity.type
_entity.pdbx_description
1 polymer ?
#
loop_
_entity_poly.entity_id
_entity_poly.type
_entity_poly.pdbx_seq_one_letter_code
_entity_poly.pdbx_strand_id
1 'polypeptide(L)' 'MPLMNRLNAKAVATLGASKYNDGASLLLHKRKDGGAQWLYRYTIHGRRREMGLCALRNASLKKHVLR' A
#
# COMPACT_ATOMS: atom_id res chain seq x y z
N MET A 1 9.63 16.73 0.23
CA MET A 1 8.38 15.99 0.42
C MET A 1 8.60 14.54 0.02
N PRO A 2 8.18 13.53 0.81
CA PRO A 2 8.28 12.14 0.39
C PRO A 2 7.39 11.89 -0.84
N LEU A 3 7.94 11.23 -1.86
CA LEU A 3 7.19 10.90 -3.09
C LEU A 3 6.04 9.94 -2.74
N MET A 4 4.83 10.30 -3.14
CA MET A 4 3.58 9.56 -2.90
C MET A 4 3.16 8.84 -4.19
N ASN A 5 2.52 7.67 -4.07
CA ASN A 5 1.94 6.90 -5.17
C ASN A 5 2.99 6.39 -6.18
N ARG A 6 4.07 5.78 -5.69
CA ARG A 6 5.11 5.19 -6.54
C ARG A 6 4.63 3.97 -7.32
N LEU A 7 3.61 3.28 -6.82
CA LEU A 7 2.98 2.14 -7.47
C LEU A 7 1.89 2.62 -8.42
N ASN A 8 2.05 2.29 -9.69
CA ASN A 8 0.98 2.44 -10.67
C ASN A 8 -0.05 1.32 -10.48
N ALA A 9 -1.34 1.65 -10.39
CA ALA A 9 -2.43 0.68 -10.24
C ALA A 9 -2.40 -0.46 -11.30
N LYS A 10 -1.97 -0.17 -12.54
CA LYS A 10 -1.81 -1.19 -13.57
C LYS A 10 -0.60 -2.10 -13.33
N ALA A 11 0.50 -1.54 -12.82
CA ALA A 11 1.70 -2.30 -12.50
C ALA A 11 1.46 -3.24 -11.30
N VAL A 12 0.64 -2.83 -10.33
CA VAL A 12 0.29 -3.66 -9.16
C VAL A 12 -0.31 -5.02 -9.55
N ALA A 13 -1.07 -5.08 -10.65
CA ALA A 13 -1.66 -6.32 -11.15
C ALA A 13 -0.60 -7.36 -11.56
N THR A 14 0.53 -6.92 -12.11
CA THR A 14 1.58 -7.80 -12.66
C THR A 14 2.67 -8.16 -11.64
N LEU A 15 2.72 -7.50 -10.48
CA LEU A 15 3.71 -7.78 -9.45
C LEU A 15 3.62 -9.21 -8.89
N GLY A 16 4.75 -9.77 -8.46
CA GLY A 16 4.77 -11.05 -7.73
C GLY A 16 4.27 -10.91 -6.29
N ALA A 17 4.16 -12.04 -5.58
CA ALA A 17 3.85 -12.02 -4.14
C ALA A 17 5.04 -11.45 -3.34
N SER A 18 4.88 -10.25 -2.78
CA SER A 18 5.87 -9.56 -1.95
C SER A 18 5.27 -8.32 -1.28
N LYS A 19 6.08 -7.61 -0.49
CA LYS A 19 5.78 -6.29 0.06
C LYS A 19 6.43 -5.19 -0.80
N TYR A 20 5.63 -4.26 -1.29
CA TYR A 20 6.06 -3.15 -2.14
C TYR A 20 5.79 -1.81 -1.47
N ASN A 21 6.76 -0.90 -1.44
CA ASN A 21 6.58 0.44 -0.88
C ASN A 21 5.94 1.37 -1.91
N ASP A 22 4.87 2.05 -1.52
CA ASP A 22 4.13 3.01 -2.35
C ASP A 22 4.42 4.48 -2.00
N GLY A 23 5.20 4.71 -0.94
CA GLY A 23 5.48 6.05 -0.41
C GLY A 23 4.56 6.42 0.74
N ALA A 24 4.84 7.54 1.42
CA ALA A 24 4.13 7.97 2.63
C ALA A 24 3.94 6.86 3.69
N SER A 25 4.91 5.94 3.78
CA SER A 25 4.86 4.75 4.64
C SER A 25 3.74 3.75 4.35
N LEU A 26 3.13 3.84 3.17
CA LEU A 26 2.16 2.89 2.64
C LEU A 26 2.89 1.75 1.93
N LEU A 27 2.51 0.52 2.25
CA LEU A 27 3.03 -0.71 1.67
C LEU A 27 1.88 -1.52 1.08
N LEU A 28 2.08 -2.06 -0.12
CA LEU A 28 1.22 -3.09 -0.67
C LEU A 28 1.80 -4.46 -0.35
N HIS A 29 1.06 -5.28 0.40
CA HIS A 29 1.39 -6.67 0.63
C HIS A 29 0.58 -7.55 -0.32
N LYS A 30 1.22 -8.05 -1.39
CA LYS A 30 0.64 -9.00 -2.33
C LYS A 30 0.94 -10.42 -1.86
N ARG A 31 -0.11 -11.21 -1.67
CA ARG A 31 -0.05 -12.57 -1.14
C ARG A 31 -0.03 -13.58 -2.27
N LYS A 32 0.46 -14.79 -1.99
CA LYS A 32 0.56 -15.90 -2.96
C LYS A 32 -0.81 -16.40 -3.44
N ASP A 33 -1.85 -16.20 -2.64
CA ASP A 33 -3.25 -16.55 -2.96
C ASP A 33 -3.91 -15.56 -3.94
N GLY A 34 -3.17 -14.59 -4.48
CA GLY A 34 -3.70 -13.56 -5.37
C GLY A 34 -4.37 -12.38 -4.66
N GLY A 35 -4.54 -12.47 -3.33
CA GLY A 35 -5.00 -11.35 -2.52
C GLY A 35 -3.92 -10.28 -2.36
N ALA A 36 -4.34 -9.05 -2.08
CA ALA A 36 -3.43 -8.00 -1.64
C ALA A 36 -4.08 -7.11 -0.57
N GLN A 37 -3.24 -6.55 0.29
CA GLN A 37 -3.66 -5.67 1.38
C GLN A 37 -2.74 -4.45 1.45
N TRP A 38 -3.33 -3.30 1.71
CA TRP A 38 -2.57 -2.10 2.04
C TRP A 38 -2.19 -2.10 3.53
N LEU A 39 -0.92 -1.85 3.80
CA LEU A 39 -0.35 -1.75 5.14
C LEU A 39 0.21 -0.34 5.34
N TYR A 40 -0.13 0.29 6.45
CA TYR A 40 0.54 1.49 6.91
C TYR A 40 1.64 1.13 7.89
N ARG A 41 2.88 1.49 7.58
CA ARG A 41 4.03 1.27 8.46
C ARG A 41 4.30 2.54 9.27
N TYR A 42 4.38 2.41 10.58
CA TYR A 42 4.70 3.53 11.46
C TYR A 42 5.60 3.07 12.60
N THR A 43 6.19 4.05 13.31
CA THR A 43 7.09 3.78 14.44
C THR A 43 6.53 4.47 15.67
N ILE A 44 6.28 3.71 16.74
CA ILE A 44 5.89 4.24 18.06
C ILE A 44 6.95 3.78 19.06
N HIS A 45 7.51 4.71 19.83
CA HIS A 45 8.55 4.44 20.83
C HIS A 45 9.72 3.59 20.26
N GLY A 46 10.20 3.92 19.06
CA GLY A 46 11.29 3.19 18.38
C GLY A 46 10.91 1.81 17.83
N ARG A 47 9.69 1.34 18.06
CA ARG A 47 9.20 0.03 17.59
C ARG A 47 8.41 0.19 16.30
N ARG A 48 8.82 -0.52 15.25
CA ARG A 48 8.11 -0.56 13.96
C ARG A 48 6.85 -1.40 14.09
N ARG A 49 5.74 -0.87 13.59
CA ARG A 49 4.43 -1.52 13.56
C ARG A 49 3.82 -1.38 12.16
N GLU A 50 2.97 -2.33 11.81
CA GLU A 50 2.20 -2.34 10.57
C GLU A 50 0.71 -2.41 10.93
N MET A 51 -0.11 -1.60 10.26
CA MET A 51 -1.58 -1.63 10.39
C MET A 51 -2.20 -1.91 9.03
N GLY A 52 -3.07 -2.91 8.95
CA GLY A 52 -3.85 -3.21 7.74
C GLY A 52 -4.93 -2.16 7.52
N LEU A 53 -4.94 -1.54 6.35
CA LEU A 53 -5.90 -0.48 6.01
C LEU A 53 -7.14 -1.04 5.31
N CYS A 54 -6.98 -1.95 4.33
CA CYS A 54 -8.06 -2.74 3.73
C CYS A 54 -7.51 -3.73 2.68
N ALA A 55 -8.32 -4.70 2.27
CA ALA A 55 -8.01 -5.56 1.11
C ALA A 55 -8.13 -4.75 -0.20
N LEU A 56 -7.24 -5.01 -1.17
CA LEU A 56 -7.20 -4.34 -2.48
C LEU A 56 -8.56 -4.38 -3.20
N ARG A 57 -9.34 -5.45 -2.98
CA ARG A 57 -10.69 -5.62 -3.56
C ARG A 57 -11.71 -4.55 -3.12
N ASN A 58 -11.51 -3.90 -1.97
CA ASN A 58 -12.43 -2.90 -1.42
C ASN A 58 -11.90 -1.46 -1.48
N ALA A 59 -10.61 -1.28 -1.77
CA ALA A 59 -9.99 0.04 -1.84
C ALA A 59 -10.01 0.54 -3.30
N SER A 60 -11.12 1.11 -3.75
CA SER A 60 -11.10 2.02 -4.89
C SER A 60 -10.20 3.20 -4.53
N LEU A 61 -9.11 3.42 -5.28
CA LEU A 61 -8.24 4.59 -5.15
C LEU A 61 -9.08 5.84 -5.41
N LYS A 62 -9.60 6.44 -4.34
CA LYS A 62 -10.37 7.67 -4.45
C LYS A 62 -9.40 8.80 -4.77
N LYS A 63 -9.36 9.22 -6.04
CA LYS A 63 -8.70 10.46 -6.47
C LYS A 63 -9.24 11.61 -5.62
N HIS A 64 -8.38 12.20 -4.79
CA HIS A 64 -8.68 13.47 -4.13
C HIS A 64 -8.40 14.57 -5.16
N VAL A 65 -9.44 15.00 -5.89
CA VAL A 65 -9.40 16.30 -6.59
C VAL A 65 -9.76 17.33 -5.53
N LEU A 66 -8.75 18.05 -5.04
CA LEU A 66 -8.96 19.32 -4.35
C LEU A 66 -9.52 20.30 -5.40
N ARG A 67 -10.66 20.88 -5.07
CA ARG A 67 -11.19 22.07 -5.74
C ARG A 67 -10.64 23.30 -5.03
#